data_AF-A0A949UEG2-F1
#
_entry.id   AF-A0A949UEG2-F1
#
_cell.length_a   1.000
_cell.length_b   1.000
_cell.length_c   1.000
_cell.angle_alpha   90.00
_cell.angle_beta   90.00
_cell.angle_gamma   90.00
#
_symmetry.space_group_name_H-M   'P 1'
#
loop_
_entity.id
_entity.type
_entity.pdbx_description
1 polymer ?
#
loop_
_entity_poly.entity_id
_entity_poly.type
_entity_poly.pdbx_seq_one_letter_code
_entity_poly.pdbx_strand_id
1 'polypeptide(L)' 'MHPAVTGALAGLGLAVVIFVLDYMMVSRHAAERAARYKKKAELDPTEKKALSSLFWYLLLMPPAGAFLFWIFR' A
#
# COMPACT_ATOMS: atom_id res chain seq x y z
N MET A 1 20.59 17.85 6.02
CA MET A 1 19.14 17.63 6.08
C MET A 1 18.78 17.09 7.46
N HIS A 2 17.68 17.55 8.07
CA HIS A 2 17.26 17.09 9.41
C HIS A 2 16.91 15.59 9.35
N PRO A 3 17.38 14.73 10.28
CA PRO A 3 17.21 13.27 10.21
C PRO A 3 15.74 12.83 10.13
N ALA A 4 14.81 13.59 10.71
CA ALA A 4 13.38 13.33 10.58
C ALA A 4 12.86 13.48 9.13
N VAL A 5 13.41 14.43 8.36
CA VAL A 5 13.02 14.65 6.96
C VAL A 5 13.54 13.52 6.08
N THR A 6 14.76 13.06 6.34
CA THR A 6 15.35 11.89 5.66
C THR A 6 14.55 10.62 5.94
N GLY A 7 14.15 10.39 7.20
CA GLY A 7 13.29 9.27 7.59
C GLY A 7 11.90 9.32 6.95
N ALA A 8 11.28 10.51 6.92
CA ALA A 8 9.98 10.71 6.27
C ALA A 8 10.04 10.42 4.76
N LEU A 9 11.07 10.92 4.06
CA LEU A 9 11.28 10.65 2.64
C LEU A 9 11.54 9.16 2.35
N ALA A 10 12.37 8.51 3.15
CA ALA A 10 12.65 7.07 3.00
C ALA A 10 11.38 6.23 3.25
N GLY A 11 10.60 6.56 4.27
CA GLY A 11 9.34 5.90 4.57
C GLY A 11 8.29 6.10 3.48
N LEU A 12 8.17 7.31 2.94
CA LEU A 12 7.25 7.63 1.85
C LEU A 12 7.67 6.92 0.55
N GLY A 13 8.97 6.85 0.26
CA GLY A 13 9.51 6.08 -0.86
C GLY A 13 9.17 4.59 -0.74
N LEU A 14 9.41 3.99 0.42
CA LEU A 14 9.08 2.58 0.67
C LEU A 14 7.57 2.30 0.56
N ALA A 15 6.76 3.20 1.10
CA ALA A 15 5.31 3.14 1.01
C ALA A 15 4.85 3.11 -0.46
N VAL A 16 5.30 4.05 -1.28
CA VAL A 16 4.94 4.09 -2.70
C VAL A 16 5.33 2.78 -3.42
N VAL A 17 6.52 2.25 -3.16
CA VAL A 17 6.97 0.99 -3.77
C VAL A 17 6.05 -0.18 -3.39
N ILE A 18 5.72 -0.33 -2.11
CA ILE A 18 4.82 -1.40 -1.63
C ILE A 18 3.45 -1.27 -2.26
N PHE A 19 2.89 -0.07 -2.32
CA PHE A 19 1.57 0.18 -2.91
C PHE A 19 1.52 -0.19 -4.39
N VAL A 20 2.56 0.18 -5.16
CA VAL A 20 2.63 -0.15 -6.59
C VAL A 20 2.76 -1.66 -6.81
N LEU A 21 3.60 -2.34 -6.03
CA LEU A 21 3.75 -3.80 -6.13
C LEU A 21 2.44 -4.52 -5.83
N ASP A 22 1.72 -4.12 -4.79
CA ASP A 22 0.44 -4.71 -4.43
C ASP A 22 -0.63 -4.44 -5.50
N TYR A 23 -0.67 -3.21 -6.04
CA TYR A 23 -1.56 -2.88 -7.15
C TYR A 23 -1.27 -3.75 -8.39
N MET A 24 -0.01 -3.97 -8.73
CA MET A 24 0.38 -4.84 -9.85
C MET A 24 -0.04 -6.29 -9.61
N MET A 25 0.15 -6.79 -8.38
CA MET A 25 -0.19 -8.16 -8.01
C MET A 25 -1.71 -8.38 -8.07
N VAL A 26 -2.49 -7.46 -7.51
CA VAL A 26 -3.96 -7.47 -7.56
C VAL A 26 -4.46 -7.37 -9.00
N SER A 27 -3.89 -6.46 -9.81
CA SER A 27 -4.27 -6.31 -11.22
C SER A 27 -3.98 -7.57 -12.04
N ARG A 28 -2.85 -8.23 -11.75
CA ARG A 28 -2.50 -9.51 -12.39
C ARG A 28 -3.48 -10.61 -12.01
N HIS A 29 -3.87 -10.73 -10.75
CA HIS A 29 -4.88 -11.69 -10.32
C HIS A 29 -6.26 -11.42 -10.95
N ALA A 30 -6.65 -10.16 -11.07
CA ALA A 30 -7.87 -9.78 -11.79
C ALA A 30 -7.82 -10.19 -13.27
N ALA A 31 -6.66 -10.01 -13.94
CA ALA A 31 -6.46 -10.43 -15.32
C ALA A 31 -6.50 -11.96 -15.49
N GLU A 32 -5.87 -12.71 -14.58
CA GLU A 32 -5.89 -14.19 -14.58
C GLU A 32 -7.31 -14.74 -14.38
N ARG A 33 -8.10 -14.13 -13.47
CA ARG A 33 -9.52 -14.47 -13.27
C ARG A 33 -10.36 -14.12 -14.50
N ALA A 34 -10.18 -12.93 -15.06
CA ALA A 34 -10.87 -12.48 -16.27
C ALA A 34 -10.64 -13.41 -17.46
N ALA A 35 -9.39 -13.86 -17.66
CA ALA A 35 -9.02 -14.84 -18.68
C ALA A 35 -9.70 -16.19 -18.45
N ARG A 36 -9.82 -16.64 -17.20
CA ARG A 36 -10.47 -17.92 -16.85
C ARG A 36 -11.98 -17.90 -17.04
N TYR A 37 -12.64 -16.76 -16.82
CA TYR A 37 -14.09 -16.61 -16.89
C TYR A 37 -14.60 -15.88 -18.15
N LYS A 38 -13.72 -15.52 -19.10
CA LYS A 38 -14.03 -14.71 -20.30
C LYS A 38 -14.83 -13.43 -19.99
N LYS A 39 -14.57 -12.80 -18.84
CA LYS A 39 -15.20 -11.55 -18.41
C LYS A 39 -14.20 -10.40 -18.47
N LYS A 40 -14.68 -9.15 -18.42
CA LYS A 40 -13.80 -7.98 -18.30
C LYS A 40 -13.00 -8.08 -17.00
N ALA A 41 -11.73 -7.67 -17.05
CA ALA A 41 -10.87 -7.55 -15.89
C ALA A 41 -11.35 -6.37 -15.03
N GLU A 42 -12.27 -6.66 -14.11
CA GLU A 42 -12.73 -5.72 -13.10
C GLU A 42 -12.21 -6.17 -11.75
N LEU A 43 -11.76 -5.18 -10.97
CA LEU A 43 -11.39 -5.39 -9.58
C LEU A 43 -12.63 -5.71 -8.75
N ASP A 44 -12.59 -6.85 -8.06
CA ASP A 44 -13.65 -7.27 -7.15
C ASP A 44 -13.75 -6.28 -5.97
N PRO A 45 -14.90 -6.15 -5.28
CA PRO A 45 -15.02 -5.33 -4.08
C PRO A 45 -14.00 -5.71 -3.01
N THR A 46 -13.64 -6.99 -2.90
CA THR A 46 -12.61 -7.50 -1.98
C THR A 46 -11.23 -6.94 -2.31
N GLU A 47 -10.85 -6.93 -3.60
CA GLU A 47 -9.57 -6.39 -4.08
C GLU A 47 -9.50 -4.87 -3.90
N LYS A 48 -10.60 -4.16 -4.19
CA LYS A 48 -10.71 -2.72 -3.92
C LYS A 48 -10.59 -2.42 -2.42
N LYS A 49 -11.19 -3.24 -1.57
CA LYS A 49 -11.12 -3.09 -0.10
C LYS A 49 -9.72 -3.39 0.42
N ALA A 50 -9.02 -4.37 -0.16
CA ALA A 50 -7.62 -4.65 0.16
C ALA A 50 -6.71 -3.47 -0.20
N LEU A 51 -6.81 -2.93 -1.42
CA LEU A 51 -6.08 -1.74 -1.86
C LEU A 51 -6.35 -0.51 -0.97
N SER A 52 -7.62 -0.28 -0.61
CA SER A 52 -7.99 0.81 0.29
C SER A 52 -7.45 0.59 1.70
N SER A 53 -7.49 -0.64 2.23
CA SER A 53 -6.90 -0.97 3.52
C SER A 53 -5.39 -0.79 3.52
N LEU A 54 -4.70 -1.18 2.44
CA LEU A 54 -3.27 -0.99 2.30
C LEU A 54 -2.91 0.49 2.24
N PHE A 55 -3.67 1.29 1.49
CA PHE A 55 -3.50 2.75 1.45
C PHE A 55 -3.63 3.36 2.85
N TRP A 56 -4.67 2.99 3.59
CA TRP A 56 -4.86 3.45 4.97
C TRP A 56 -3.73 3.00 5.89
N TYR A 57 -3.28 1.75 5.77
CA TYR A 57 -2.14 1.25 6.53
C TYR A 57 -0.87 2.06 6.24
N LEU A 58 -0.55 2.30 4.95
CA LEU A 58 0.58 3.13 4.54
C LEU A 58 0.49 4.57 5.01
N LEU A 59 -0.72 5.12 5.12
CA LEU A 59 -0.95 6.49 5.58
C LEU A 59 -0.84 6.59 7.11
N LEU A 60 -1.39 5.63 7.85
CA LEU A 60 -1.43 5.64 9.31
C LEU A 60 -0.17 5.09 9.96
N MET A 61 0.51 4.13 9.35
CA MET A 61 1.65 3.46 9.96
C MET A 61 2.86 4.39 10.16
N PRO A 62 3.24 5.28 9.22
CA PRO A 62 4.32 6.23 9.45
C PRO A 62 4.09 7.19 10.63
N PRO A 63 2.95 7.89 10.75
CA PRO A 63 2.69 8.73 11.92
C PRO A 63 2.51 7.90 13.20
N ALA A 64 1.90 6.71 13.15
CA ALA A 64 1.79 5.83 14.32
C ALA A 64 3.16 5.33 14.82
N GLY A 65 4.06 4.96 13.90
CA GLY A 65 5.42 4.55 14.22
C GLY A 65 6.26 5.71 14.78
N ALA A 66 6.08 6.92 14.24
CA ALA A 66 6.72 8.12 14.80
C ALA A 66 6.20 8.44 16.21
N PHE A 67 4.90 8.28 16.46
CA PHE A 67 4.29 8.48 17.78
C PHE A 67 4.78 7.46 18.81
N LEU A 68 4.86 6.17 18.41
CA LEU A 68 5.43 5.11 19.24
C LEU A 68 6.91 5.37 19.56
N PHE A 69 7.70 5.82 18.59
CA PHE A 69 9.10 6.16 18.84
C PHE A 69 9.26 7.28 19.87
N TRP A 70 8.34 8.26 19.90
CA TRP A 70 8.35 9.35 20.86
C TRP A 70 7.93 8.89 22.27
N ILE A 71 6.99 7.94 22.37
CA ILE A 71 6.55 7.34 23.64
C ILE A 71 7.61 6.41 24.25
N PHE A 72 8.36 5.68 23.42
CA PHE A 72 9.39 4.73 23.85
C PHE A 72 10.80 5.35 23.94
N ARG A 73 10.93 6.66 23.76
CA ARG A 73 12.18 7.42 23.91
C ARG A 73 12.25 8.11 25.25
#